data_AF-A0A5K0Z5H9-F1
#
_entry.id   AF-A0A5K0Z5H9-F1
#
_cell.length_a   1.000
_cell.length_b   1.000
_cell.length_c   1.000
_cell.angle_alpha   90.00
_cell.angle_beta   90.00
_cell.angle_gamma   90.00
#
_symmetry.space_group_name_H-M   'P 1'
#
loop_
_entity.id
_entity.type
_entity.pdbx_description
1 polymer ?
#
loop_
_entity_poly.entity_id
_entity_poly.type
_entity_poly.pdbx_seq_one_letter_code
_entity_poly.pdbx_strand_id
1 'polypeptide(L)' 'EENRARDLFYALWVPDLFMKRVQDDETWSLFCPSEAPGLADCWGEEFEALYTKYETE' A
#
# COMPACT_ATOMS: atom_id res chain seq x y z
N GLU A 1 -14.27 1.28 23.08
CA GLU A 1 -14.96 0.19 22.35
C GLU A 1 -15.25 0.54 20.90
N GLU A 2 -15.67 1.77 20.57
CA GLU A 2 -16.12 2.17 19.23
C GLU A 2 -15.12 2.01 18.06
N ASN A 3 -13.81 1.91 18.34
CA ASN A 3 -12.75 1.76 17.32
C ASN A 3 -12.11 0.36 17.31
N ARG A 4 -12.87 -0.68 17.66
CA ARG A 4 -12.41 -2.07 17.68
C ARG A 4 -13.48 -2.96 17.07
N ALA A 5 -13.10 -3.86 16.16
CA ALA A 5 -13.98 -4.91 15.66
C ALA A 5 -13.35 -6.29 15.96
N ARG A 6 -13.48 -6.72 17.23
CA ARG A 6 -12.81 -7.91 17.76
C ARG A 6 -13.29 -9.24 17.16
N ASP A 7 -14.49 -9.26 16.60
CA ASP A 7 -15.08 -10.45 15.99
C ASP A 7 -14.68 -10.63 14.51
N LEU A 8 -13.87 -9.71 13.96
CA LEU A 8 -13.34 -9.79 12.60
C LEU A 8 -11.93 -10.37 12.59
N PHE A 9 -11.61 -11.09 11.52
CA PHE A 9 -10.25 -11.52 11.21
C PHE A 9 -9.60 -10.53 10.26
N TYR A 10 -8.43 -10.03 10.63
CA TYR A 10 -7.66 -9.10 9.82
C TYR A 10 -6.54 -9.82 9.08
N ALA A 11 -6.35 -9.43 7.83
CA ALA A 11 -5.23 -9.85 7.01
C ALA A 11 -4.65 -8.63 6.29
N LEU A 12 -3.36 -8.68 5.98
CA LEU A 12 -2.68 -7.65 5.19
C LEU A 12 -2.38 -8.20 3.80
N TRP A 13 -2.70 -7.42 2.78
CA TRP A 13 -2.24 -7.66 1.43
C TRP A 13 -1.01 -6.78 1.20
N VAL A 14 0.16 -7.39 1.32
CA VAL A 14 1.44 -6.67 1.36
C VAL A 14 2.13 -6.78 0.00
N PRO A 15 2.40 -5.66 -0.70
CA PRO A 15 3.18 -5.68 -1.93
C PRO A 15 4.67 -5.89 -1.64
N ASP A 16 5.40 -6.51 -2.56
CA ASP A 16 6.86 -6.72 -2.42
C ASP A 16 7.62 -5.41 -2.18
N LEU A 17 7.18 -4.31 -2.81
CA LEU A 17 7.75 -2.99 -2.61
C LEU A 17 7.76 -2.56 -1.14
N PHE A 18 6.69 -2.85 -0.40
CA PHE A 18 6.63 -2.50 1.02
C PHE A 18 7.75 -3.21 1.80
N MET A 19 7.96 -4.50 1.54
CA MET A 19 9.01 -5.28 2.21
C MET A 19 10.41 -4.79 1.82
N LYS A 20 10.64 -4.44 0.55
CA LYS A 20 11.91 -3.84 0.08
C LYS A 20 12.19 -2.54 0.84
N ARG A 21 11.21 -1.62 0.91
CA ARG A 21 11.38 -0.33 1.59
C ARG A 21 11.61 -0.45 3.08
N VAL A 22 10.94 -1.38 3.75
CA VAL A 22 11.21 -1.67 5.18
C VAL A 22 12.63 -2.17 5.38
N GLN A 23 13.13 -3.04 4.49
CA GLN A 23 14.49 -3.57 4.57
C GLN A 23 15.55 -2.47 4.36
N ASP A 24 15.27 -1.52 3.48
CA ASP A 24 16.20 -0.45 3.09
C ASP A 24 16.01 0.86 3.88
N ASP A 25 15.16 0.86 4.92
CA ASP A 25 14.81 2.04 5.74
C ASP A 25 14.31 3.25 4.92
N GLU A 26 13.51 2.95 3.89
CA GLU A 26 12.95 3.94 2.97
C GLU A 26 11.57 4.44 3.41
N THR A 27 11.17 5.59 2.87
CA THR A 27 9.86 6.19 3.11
C THR A 27 8.74 5.34 2.48
N TRP A 28 7.62 5.21 3.20
CA TRP A 28 6.39 4.62 2.68
C TRP A 28 5.23 5.64 2.73
N SER A 29 4.60 5.87 1.58
CA SER A 29 3.48 6.80 1.41
C SER A 29 2.12 6.11 1.59
N LEU A 30 1.19 6.77 2.27
CA LEU A 30 -0.19 6.31 2.46
C LEU A 30 -1.12 7.11 1.54
N PHE A 31 -1.93 6.42 0.75
CA PHE A 31 -2.82 7.02 -0.24
C PHE A 31 -4.30 6.76 0.05
N CYS A 32 -5.15 7.70 -0.36
CA CYS A 32 -6.58 7.46 -0.47
C CYS A 32 -6.89 6.77 -1.82
N PRO A 33 -7.63 5.66 -1.88
CA PRO A 33 -7.94 4.97 -3.15
C PRO A 33 -8.69 5.83 -4.18
N SER A 34 -9.39 6.88 -3.75
CA SER A 34 -10.04 7.82 -4.67
C SER A 34 -9.07 8.81 -5.33
N GLU A 35 -7.93 9.08 -4.68
CA GLU A 35 -6.90 10.01 -5.16
C GLU A 35 -5.81 9.26 -5.94
N ALA A 36 -5.53 8.00 -5.57
CA ALA A 36 -4.59 7.10 -6.24
C ALA A 36 -5.28 5.81 -6.71
N PRO A 37 -6.15 5.86 -7.74
CA PRO A 37 -6.88 4.70 -8.23
C PRO A 37 -5.96 3.67 -8.91
N GLY A 38 -6.37 2.40 -8.90
CA GLY A 38 -5.70 1.32 -9.64
C GLY A 38 -4.59 0.59 -8.88
N LEU A 39 -4.11 1.10 -7.74
CA LEU A 39 -3.09 0.42 -6.92
C LEU A 39 -3.53 -0.96 -6.39
N ALA A 40 -4.85 -1.18 -6.24
CA ALA A 40 -5.38 -2.48 -5.79
C ALA A 40 -5.60 -3.49 -6.93
N ASP A 41 -5.54 -3.03 -8.19
CA ASP A 41 -5.90 -3.82 -9.37
C ASP A 41 -4.67 -4.30 -10.17
N CYS A 42 -3.46 -3.87 -9.79
CA CYS A 42 -2.20 -4.25 -10.41
C CYS A 42 -1.22 -4.86 -9.40
N TRP A 43 -0.14 -5.47 -9.90
CA TRP A 43 0.86 -6.16 -9.08
C TRP A 43 2.25 -6.14 -9.74
N GLY A 44 3.29 -6.52 -8.99
CA GLY A 44 4.65 -6.60 -9.50
C GLY A 44 5.18 -5.24 -9.99
N GLU A 45 5.90 -5.24 -11.12
CA GLU A 45 6.52 -4.03 -11.68
C GLU A 45 5.50 -2.93 -12.03
N GLU A 46 4.29 -3.30 -12.45
CA GLU A 46 3.22 -2.34 -12.76
C GLU A 46 2.77 -1.58 -11.50
N PHE A 47 2.64 -2.30 -10.38
CA PHE A 47 2.35 -1.68 -9.08
C PHE A 47 3.48 -0.74 -8.65
N GLU A 48 4.73 -1.18 -8.76
CA GLU A 48 5.90 -0.37 -8.36
C GLU A 48 5.98 0.93 -9.16
N ALA A 49 5.76 0.86 -10.48
CA ALA A 49 5.76 2.03 -11.35
C ALA A 49 4.60 2.99 -11.04
N LEU A 50 3.40 2.47 -10.83
CA LEU A 50 2.21 3.29 -10.52
C LEU A 50 2.32 3.94 -9.13
N TYR A 51 2.77 3.19 -8.12
CA TYR A 51 2.97 3.69 -6.77
C TYR A 51 3.99 4.83 -6.74
N THR A 52 5.15 4.63 -7.39
CA THR A 52 6.21 5.63 -7.45
C THR A 52 5.76 6.89 -8.21
N LYS A 53 4.92 6.73 -9.25
CA LYS A 53 4.32 7.87 -9.94
C LYS A 53 3.50 8.74 -8.97
N TYR A 54 2.62 8.13 -8.17
CA TYR A 54 1.81 8.86 -7.19
C TYR A 54 2.61 9.52 -6.07
N GLU A 55 3.80 9.00 -5.73
CA GLU A 55 4.68 9.67 -4.75
C GLU A 55 5.33 10.95 -5.27
N THR A 56 5.38 11.13 -6.59
CA THR A 56 6.04 12.29 -7.23
C THR A 56 5.06 13.38 -7.65
N GLU A 57 3.75 13.16 -7.52
CA GLU A 57 2.69 14.14 -7.79
C GLU A 57 2.43 15.03 -6.57
#